data_AF-A0A8J7EDC6-F1
#
_entry.id   AF-A0A8J7EDC6-F1
#
_cell.length_a   1.000
_cell.length_b   1.000
_cell.length_c   1.000
_cell.angle_alpha   90.00
_cell.angle_beta   90.00
_cell.angle_gamma   90.00
#
_symmetry.space_group_name_H-M   'P 1'
#
loop_
_entity.id
_entity.type
_entity.pdbx_description
1 polymer ?
#
loop_
_entity_poly.entity_id
_entity_poly.type
_entity_poly.pdbx_seq_one_letter_code
_entity_poly.pdbx_strand_id
1 'polypeptide(L)'
;MDYCEVYRLGNQPWDGNQSYLKQAVYRVKVSDQVLGLYEIASRLLPPRVKLKQDGSGTWLAESKVLAWISDNLITNKPWHNSFFNFRKANVIYPEDRRGLIVMTEHLSTNEQVLFDAVQGAFSAYLREQILQAQKQGRPLDYGQVTDKVIYRLQRPGTQQQFTTALVKFLSDFRSSAAQGNGLQIFGWLNQPGNWKTARDLALLAIATYQSKSKEEKEMISETLTEETANIL
;
A
#
# COMPACT_ATOMS: atom_id res chain seq x y z
N MET A 1 -30.95 0.81 -10.16
CA MET A 1 -29.94 -0.19 -9.72
C MET A 1 -29.01 -0.30 -10.89
N ASP A 2 -27.87 0.38 -10.77
CA ASP A 2 -27.12 0.78 -11.95
C ASP A 2 -25.95 -0.19 -12.10
N TYR A 3 -25.70 -0.62 -13.33
CA TYR A 3 -24.67 -1.61 -13.65
C TYR A 3 -23.66 -0.97 -14.60
N CYS A 4 -22.38 -1.24 -14.35
CA CYS A 4 -21.31 -0.89 -15.26
C CYS A 4 -20.92 -2.14 -16.04
N GLU A 5 -20.84 -2.02 -17.37
CA GLU A 5 -20.29 -3.07 -18.22
C GLU A 5 -18.81 -2.79 -18.42
N VAL A 6 -17.97 -3.61 -17.78
CA VAL A 6 -16.52 -3.54 -17.95
C VAL A 6 -16.14 -4.48 -19.08
N TYR A 7 -15.67 -3.88 -20.17
CA TYR A 7 -15.17 -4.61 -21.33
C TYR A 7 -13.69 -4.87 -21.14
N ARG A 8 -13.34 -6.12 -20.83
CA ARG A 8 -11.95 -6.57 -20.92
C ARG A 8 -11.68 -6.90 -22.38
N LEU A 9 -10.93 -6.02 -23.03
CA LEU A 9 -10.44 -6.25 -24.37
C LEU A 9 -9.29 -7.28 -24.31
N GLY A 10 -9.49 -8.42 -24.96
CA GLY A 10 -8.40 -9.38 -25.26
C GLY A 10 -7.48 -8.83 -26.36
N ASN A 11 -6.62 -9.67 -26.95
CA ASN A 11 -5.53 -9.25 -27.86
C ASN A 11 -5.91 -8.07 -28.76
N GLN A 12 -5.08 -7.05 -28.71
CA GLN A 12 -5.13 -5.95 -29.66
C GLN A 12 -4.09 -6.18 -30.76
N PRO A 13 -4.35 -5.78 -32.02
CA PRO A 13 -3.49 -6.09 -33.17
C PRO A 13 -2.02 -5.65 -33.03
N TRP A 14 -1.71 -4.73 -32.11
CA TRP A 14 -0.38 -4.18 -31.90
C TRP A 14 0.43 -4.88 -30.78
N ASP A 15 -0.14 -5.86 -30.07
CA ASP A 15 0.55 -6.60 -29.00
C ASP A 15 0.84 -8.05 -29.45
N GLY A 16 2.02 -8.26 -30.04
CA GLY A 16 2.41 -9.50 -30.72
C GLY A 16 2.77 -10.69 -29.81
N ASN A 17 2.77 -10.52 -28.48
CA ASN A 17 3.33 -11.50 -27.54
C ASN A 17 2.29 -12.34 -26.76
N GLN A 18 0.98 -12.27 -27.07
CA GLN A 18 -0.03 -13.08 -26.38
C GLN A 18 -0.93 -13.89 -27.33
N SER A 19 -0.95 -15.20 -27.14
CA SER A 19 -1.46 -16.17 -28.13
C SER A 19 -2.99 -16.33 -28.20
N TYR A 20 -3.80 -15.66 -27.36
CA TYR A 20 -5.27 -15.90 -27.34
C TYR A 20 -6.14 -14.68 -26.97
N LEU A 21 -7.13 -14.37 -27.82
CA LEU A 21 -8.21 -13.41 -27.54
C LEU A 21 -9.23 -13.97 -26.55
N LYS A 22 -9.17 -13.52 -25.29
CA LYS A 22 -10.34 -13.60 -24.40
C LYS A 22 -10.88 -12.19 -24.16
N GLN A 23 -11.83 -11.80 -25.00
CA GLN A 23 -12.71 -10.68 -24.70
C GLN A 23 -13.72 -11.15 -23.65
N ALA A 24 -13.87 -10.40 -22.57
CA ALA A 24 -14.83 -10.71 -21.52
C ALA A 24 -15.61 -9.45 -21.16
N VAL A 25 -16.92 -9.58 -21.09
CA VAL A 25 -17.81 -8.51 -20.60
C VAL A 25 -18.19 -8.87 -19.18
N TYR A 26 -17.81 -8.02 -18.24
CA TYR A 26 -18.18 -8.15 -16.84
C TYR A 26 -19.28 -7.16 -16.53
N ARG A 27 -20.45 -7.66 -16.16
CA ARG A 27 -21.49 -6.82 -15.54
C ARG A 27 -21.17 -6.66 -14.08
N VAL A 28 -20.64 -5.49 -13.74
CA VAL A 28 -20.30 -5.16 -12.36
C VAL A 28 -21.48 -4.38 -11.79
N LYS A 29 -22.05 -4.90 -10.71
CA LYS A 29 -22.98 -4.12 -9.87
C LYS A 29 -22.13 -3.17 -9.05
N VAL A 30 -22.25 -1.87 -9.30
CA VAL A 30 -21.41 -0.86 -8.66
C VAL A 30 -22.31 0.09 -7.89
N SER A 31 -21.95 0.40 -6.65
CA SER A 31 -22.58 1.48 -5.89
C SER A 31 -21.89 2.82 -6.20
N ASP A 32 -22.58 3.93 -5.96
CA ASP A 32 -22.00 5.27 -6.12
C ASP A 32 -20.72 5.45 -5.29
N GLN A 33 -20.64 4.81 -4.13
CA GLN A 33 -19.43 4.80 -3.30
C GLN A 33 -18.24 4.16 -4.02
N VAL A 34 -18.46 3.03 -4.70
CA VAL A 34 -17.40 2.34 -5.45
C VAL A 34 -16.99 3.14 -6.69
N LEU A 35 -17.96 3.77 -7.38
CA LEU A 35 -17.67 4.66 -8.51
C LEU A 35 -16.86 5.89 -8.06
N GLY A 36 -17.21 6.50 -6.94
CA GLY A 36 -16.48 7.63 -6.36
C GLY A 36 -15.04 7.25 -6.00
N LEU A 37 -14.84 6.10 -5.34
CA LEU A 37 -13.50 5.59 -5.03
C LEU A 37 -12.67 5.32 -6.29
N TYR A 38 -13.28 4.74 -7.32
CA TYR A 38 -12.61 4.52 -8.60
C TYR A 38 -12.24 5.83 -9.29
N GLU A 39 -13.15 6.82 -9.30
CA GLU A 39 -12.89 8.13 -9.89
C GLU A 39 -11.70 8.81 -9.20
N ILE A 40 -11.65 8.78 -7.87
CA ILE A 40 -10.52 9.30 -7.09
C ILE A 40 -9.23 8.57 -7.47
N ALA A 41 -9.23 7.23 -7.46
CA ALA A 41 -8.06 6.43 -7.80
C ALA A 41 -7.57 6.71 -9.23
N SER A 42 -8.47 6.79 -10.21
CA SER A 42 -8.13 7.02 -11.62
C SER A 42 -7.49 8.39 -11.86
N ARG A 43 -7.93 9.42 -11.13
CA ARG A 43 -7.34 10.77 -11.18
C ARG A 43 -5.95 10.82 -10.55
N LEU A 44 -5.73 10.05 -9.48
CA LEU A 44 -4.46 10.02 -8.74
C LEU A 44 -3.41 9.11 -9.38
N LEU A 45 -3.84 8.12 -10.16
CA LEU A 45 -3.00 7.09 -10.75
C LEU A 45 -3.12 7.04 -12.28
N PRO A 46 -2.99 8.17 -13.00
CA PRO A 46 -3.19 8.21 -14.43
C PRO A 46 -2.08 7.44 -15.17
N PRO A 47 -2.36 6.89 -16.37
CA PRO A 47 -1.33 6.40 -17.28
C PRO A 47 -0.32 7.50 -17.64
N ARG A 48 0.94 7.12 -17.85
CA ARG A 48 2.04 8.10 -17.99
C ARG A 48 2.91 7.76 -19.17
N VAL A 49 3.28 8.77 -19.94
CA VAL A 49 4.24 8.60 -21.03
C VAL A 49 5.65 8.60 -20.44
N LYS A 50 6.36 7.48 -20.53
CA LYS A 50 7.77 7.32 -20.13
C LYS A 50 8.66 7.20 -21.35
N LEU A 51 9.89 7.71 -21.26
CA LEU A 51 10.91 7.50 -22.28
C LEU A 51 11.46 6.08 -22.18
N LYS A 52 11.77 5.48 -23.32
CA LYS A 52 12.54 4.24 -23.36
C LYS A 52 14.00 4.52 -23.02
N GLN A 53 14.68 3.57 -22.38
CA GLN A 53 16.07 3.71 -21.95
C GLN A 53 17.05 3.93 -23.12
N ASP A 54 16.71 3.45 -24.31
CA ASP A 54 17.48 3.58 -25.55
C ASP A 54 17.26 4.93 -26.27
N GLY A 55 16.39 5.81 -25.74
CA GLY A 55 16.02 7.07 -26.38
C GLY A 55 15.20 6.92 -27.67
N SER A 56 14.83 5.71 -28.08
CA SER A 56 14.18 5.42 -29.37
C SER A 56 12.69 5.79 -29.42
N GLY A 57 12.12 6.24 -28.30
CA GLY A 57 10.75 6.71 -28.25
C GLY A 57 10.16 6.73 -26.85
N THR A 58 8.84 6.80 -26.79
CA THR A 58 8.05 6.78 -25.56
C THR A 58 7.18 5.53 -25.47
N TRP A 59 6.78 5.17 -24.25
CA TRP A 59 5.80 4.12 -23.98
C TRP A 59 4.83 4.59 -22.89
N LEU A 60 3.60 4.08 -22.89
CA LEU A 60 2.60 4.41 -21.88
C LEU A 60 2.73 3.44 -20.70
N ALA A 61 3.21 3.94 -19.58
CA ALA A 61 3.28 3.24 -18.30
C ALA A 61 1.94 3.33 -17.57
N GLU A 62 1.25 2.20 -17.49
CA GLU A 62 0.03 2.04 -16.70
C GLU A 62 0.34 1.81 -15.22
N SER A 63 -0.49 2.37 -14.34
CA SER A 63 -0.35 2.15 -12.89
C SER A 63 -0.85 0.76 -12.51
N LYS A 64 0.07 -0.09 -12.03
CA LYS A 64 -0.29 -1.39 -11.46
C LYS A 64 -1.13 -1.24 -10.18
N VAL A 65 -0.96 -0.13 -9.47
CA VAL A 65 -1.79 0.19 -8.29
C VAL A 65 -3.23 0.44 -8.70
N LEU A 66 -3.47 1.20 -9.78
CA LEU A 66 -4.83 1.45 -10.27
C LEU A 66 -5.53 0.16 -10.68
N ALA A 67 -4.82 -0.72 -11.41
CA ALA A 67 -5.35 -2.03 -11.80
C ALA A 67 -5.75 -2.87 -10.56
N TRP A 68 -4.87 -2.94 -9.56
CA TRP A 68 -5.14 -3.66 -8.31
C TRP A 68 -6.31 -3.09 -7.51
N ILE A 69 -6.40 -1.76 -7.38
CA ILE A 69 -7.56 -1.10 -6.73
C ILE A 69 -8.83 -1.44 -7.50
N SER A 70 -8.81 -1.35 -8.82
CA SER A 70 -9.96 -1.63 -9.67
C SER A 70 -10.45 -3.07 -9.51
N ASP A 71 -9.55 -4.06 -9.49
CA ASP A 71 -9.87 -5.47 -9.26
C ASP A 71 -10.57 -5.71 -7.91
N ASN A 72 -10.12 -5.01 -6.86
CA ASN A 72 -10.77 -5.06 -5.54
C ASN A 72 -12.16 -4.43 -5.58
N LEU A 73 -12.30 -3.25 -6.19
CA LEU A 73 -13.55 -2.50 -6.26
C LEU A 73 -14.64 -3.26 -7.03
N ILE A 74 -14.32 -3.85 -8.20
CA ILE A 74 -15.30 -4.61 -8.98
C ILE A 74 -15.75 -5.91 -8.31
N THR A 75 -14.96 -6.42 -7.36
CA THR A 75 -15.31 -7.60 -6.56
C THR A 75 -15.95 -7.25 -5.21
N ASN A 76 -16.32 -5.97 -5.01
CA ASN A 76 -16.91 -5.44 -3.79
C ASN A 76 -16.05 -5.73 -2.54
N LYS A 77 -14.73 -5.71 -2.72
CA LYS A 77 -13.76 -5.80 -1.62
C LYS A 77 -13.25 -4.39 -1.29
N PRO A 78 -12.74 -4.17 -0.07
CA PRO A 78 -12.03 -2.93 0.24
C PRO A 78 -10.91 -2.69 -0.76
N TRP A 79 -10.70 -1.44 -1.17
CA TRP A 79 -9.71 -1.09 -2.21
C TRP A 79 -8.29 -1.56 -1.87
N HIS A 80 -7.97 -1.65 -0.58
CA HIS A 80 -6.67 -2.05 -0.04
C HIS A 80 -6.54 -3.57 0.20
N ASN A 81 -7.55 -4.36 -0.15
CA ASN A 81 -7.54 -5.80 0.05
C ASN A 81 -6.36 -6.48 -0.68
N SER A 82 -5.72 -7.44 -0.02
CA SER A 82 -4.56 -8.19 -0.53
C SER A 82 -3.35 -7.31 -0.87
N PHE A 83 -3.22 -6.14 -0.26
CA PHE A 83 -2.04 -5.27 -0.40
C PHE A 83 -0.73 -6.02 -0.13
N PHE A 84 -0.74 -6.95 0.82
CA PHE A 84 0.36 -7.87 1.09
C PHE A 84 0.89 -8.58 -0.17
N ASN A 85 -0.02 -9.22 -0.90
CA ASN A 85 0.32 -9.99 -2.10
C ASN A 85 0.73 -9.04 -3.24
N PHE A 86 0.02 -7.92 -3.37
CA PHE A 86 0.29 -6.91 -4.37
C PHE A 86 1.71 -6.34 -4.22
N ARG A 87 2.09 -5.90 -3.02
CA ARG A 87 3.42 -5.34 -2.70
C ARG A 87 4.53 -6.37 -2.91
N LYS A 88 4.28 -7.64 -2.59
CA LYS A 88 5.27 -8.71 -2.81
C LYS A 88 5.57 -8.93 -4.29
N ALA A 89 4.58 -8.77 -5.16
CA ALA A 89 4.69 -9.03 -6.59
C ALA A 89 5.07 -7.80 -7.43
N ASN A 90 4.94 -6.59 -6.88
CA ASN A 90 5.06 -5.35 -7.64
C ASN A 90 5.87 -4.29 -6.87
N VAL A 91 6.74 -3.61 -7.59
CA VAL A 91 7.38 -2.39 -7.13
C VAL A 91 6.36 -1.26 -7.16
N ILE A 92 6.27 -0.50 -6.06
CA ILE A 92 5.41 0.68 -5.97
C ILE A 92 6.28 1.89 -6.28
N TYR A 93 6.09 2.49 -7.45
CA TYR A 93 6.84 3.69 -7.84
C TYR A 93 6.49 4.88 -6.94
N PRO A 94 7.41 5.85 -6.74
CA PRO A 94 7.22 6.98 -5.85
C PRO A 94 5.98 7.80 -6.18
N GLU A 95 5.58 7.84 -7.44
CA GLU A 95 4.43 8.62 -7.86
C GLU A 95 3.11 7.88 -7.63
N ASP A 96 3.08 6.56 -7.79
CA ASP A 96 1.94 5.72 -7.44
C ASP A 96 1.74 5.68 -5.91
N ARG A 97 2.86 5.74 -5.17
CA ARG A 97 2.86 5.89 -3.71
C ARG A 97 2.13 7.17 -3.27
N ARG A 98 2.28 8.29 -3.99
CA ARG A 98 1.54 9.53 -3.68
C ARG A 98 0.04 9.34 -3.84
N GLY A 99 -0.39 8.64 -4.89
CA GLY A 99 -1.80 8.27 -5.05
C GLY A 99 -2.29 7.38 -3.91
N LEU A 100 -1.50 6.38 -3.50
CA LEU A 100 -1.84 5.52 -2.35
C LEU A 100 -2.00 6.31 -1.05
N ILE A 101 -1.17 7.33 -0.80
CA ILE A 101 -1.29 8.18 0.38
C ILE A 101 -2.66 8.87 0.41
N VAL A 102 -3.08 9.50 -0.69
CA VAL A 102 -4.39 10.17 -0.74
C VAL A 102 -5.52 9.14 -0.62
N MET A 103 -5.38 7.94 -1.20
CA MET A 103 -6.37 6.87 -1.03
C MET A 103 -6.59 6.47 0.44
N THR A 104 -5.59 6.66 1.32
CA THR A 104 -5.75 6.35 2.76
C THR A 104 -6.74 7.27 3.48
N GLU A 105 -7.08 8.44 2.91
CA GLU A 105 -8.12 9.33 3.43
C GLU A 105 -9.53 8.75 3.29
N HIS A 106 -9.69 7.66 2.51
CA HIS A 106 -10.94 6.97 2.26
C HIS A 106 -11.06 5.62 2.97
N LEU A 107 -10.27 5.41 4.03
CA LEU A 107 -10.44 4.28 4.94
C LEU A 107 -11.70 4.47 5.80
N SER A 108 -12.35 3.36 6.17
CA SER A 108 -13.44 3.42 7.15
C SER A 108 -12.90 3.78 8.54
N THR A 109 -13.77 4.24 9.44
CA THR A 109 -13.38 4.67 10.79
C THR A 109 -12.57 3.60 11.56
N ASN A 110 -12.95 2.32 11.46
CA ASN A 110 -12.22 1.24 12.15
C ASN A 110 -10.86 0.97 11.52
N GLU A 111 -10.77 1.04 10.18
CA GLU A 111 -9.52 0.84 9.45
C GLU A 111 -8.56 2.00 9.74
N GLN A 112 -9.07 3.23 9.81
CA GLN A 112 -8.32 4.43 10.13
C GLN A 112 -7.67 4.34 11.52
N VAL A 113 -8.42 3.87 12.52
CA VAL A 113 -7.89 3.69 13.90
C VAL A 113 -6.69 2.76 13.92
N LEU A 114 -6.77 1.61 13.24
CA LEU A 114 -5.61 0.71 13.15
C LEU A 114 -4.48 1.34 12.34
N PHE A 115 -4.81 1.94 11.19
CA PHE A 115 -3.84 2.55 10.29
C PHE A 115 -3.00 3.61 11.00
N ASP A 116 -3.65 4.54 11.70
CA ASP A 116 -2.98 5.61 12.46
C ASP A 116 -2.16 5.06 13.63
N ALA A 117 -2.67 4.03 14.32
CA ALA A 117 -1.93 3.36 15.38
C ALA A 117 -0.61 2.75 14.85
N VAL A 118 -0.66 2.10 13.68
CA VAL A 118 0.53 1.52 13.03
C VAL A 118 1.47 2.61 12.51
N GLN A 119 0.98 3.66 11.85
CA GLN A 119 1.83 4.76 11.40
C GLN A 119 2.53 5.46 12.58
N GLY A 120 1.82 5.68 13.67
CA GLY A 120 2.38 6.25 14.88
C GLY A 120 3.44 5.36 15.52
N ALA A 121 3.19 4.04 15.59
CA ALA A 121 4.16 3.09 16.11
C ALA A 121 5.40 2.99 15.21
N PHE A 122 5.21 3.02 13.90
CA PHE A 122 6.31 3.05 12.94
C PHE A 122 7.15 4.33 13.04
N SER A 123 6.52 5.49 13.24
CA SER A 123 7.21 6.75 13.50
C SER A 123 8.07 6.70 14.77
N ALA A 124 7.53 6.16 15.87
CA ALA A 124 8.28 5.96 17.11
C ALA A 124 9.45 5.00 16.93
N TYR A 125 9.24 3.89 16.21
CA TYR A 125 10.30 2.95 15.85
C TYR A 125 11.41 3.61 15.03
N LEU A 126 11.07 4.37 13.98
CA LEU A 126 12.04 5.08 13.14
C LEU A 126 12.88 6.05 13.96
N ARG A 127 12.25 6.81 14.87
CA ARG A 127 12.96 7.72 15.77
C ARG A 127 14.01 6.99 16.62
N GLU A 128 13.68 5.83 17.17
CA GLU A 128 14.65 5.03 17.91
C GLU A 128 15.82 4.55 17.02
N GLN A 129 15.53 4.14 15.80
CA GLN A 129 16.56 3.71 14.85
C GLN A 129 17.47 4.86 14.42
N ILE A 130 16.93 6.06 14.20
CA ILE A 130 17.70 7.28 13.93
C ILE A 130 18.66 7.58 15.08
N LEU A 131 18.17 7.57 16.32
CA LEU A 131 19.00 7.80 17.50
C LEU A 131 20.10 6.74 17.66
N GLN A 132 19.80 5.48 17.32
CA GLN A 132 20.79 4.40 17.34
C GLN A 132 21.86 4.58 16.24
N ALA A 133 21.47 4.97 15.03
CA ALA A 133 22.38 5.23 13.92
C ALA A 133 23.31 6.42 14.22
N GLN A 134 22.76 7.51 14.77
CA GLN A 134 23.52 8.68 15.22
C GLN A 134 24.56 8.32 16.30
N LYS A 135 24.17 7.51 17.30
CA LYS A 135 25.12 7.01 18.33
C LYS A 135 26.26 6.17 17.75
N GLN A 136 26.01 5.51 16.62
CA GLN A 136 26.99 4.67 15.91
C GLN A 136 27.77 5.45 14.85
N GLY A 137 27.50 6.76 14.66
CA GLY A 137 28.18 7.60 13.68
C GLY A 137 27.90 7.19 12.22
N ARG A 138 26.79 6.49 11.94
CA ARG A 138 26.41 6.05 10.60
C ARG A 138 25.07 6.63 10.15
N PRO A 139 24.85 6.83 8.84
CA PRO A 139 23.52 7.17 8.33
C PRO A 139 22.54 6.01 8.56
N LEU A 140 21.26 6.35 8.68
CA LEU A 140 20.19 5.36 8.77
C LEU A 140 19.95 4.73 7.40
N ASP A 141 20.01 3.40 7.34
CA ASP A 141 19.49 2.66 6.19
C ASP A 141 17.97 2.49 6.34
N TYR A 142 17.21 3.42 5.75
CA TYR A 142 15.75 3.44 5.85
C TYR A 142 15.10 2.19 5.22
N GLY A 143 15.65 1.70 4.10
CA GLY A 143 15.16 0.51 3.40
C GLY A 143 15.26 -0.72 4.29
N GLN A 144 16.44 -0.98 4.84
CA GLN A 144 16.66 -2.12 5.74
C GLN A 144 15.80 -2.03 7.02
N VAL A 145 15.64 -0.83 7.59
CA VAL A 145 14.84 -0.63 8.79
C VAL A 145 13.36 -0.86 8.50
N THR A 146 12.86 -0.38 7.37
CA THR A 146 11.49 -0.59 6.92
C THR A 146 11.23 -2.07 6.64
N ASP A 147 12.14 -2.76 5.95
CA ASP A 147 12.05 -4.18 5.64
C ASP A 147 11.98 -5.06 6.89
N LYS A 148 12.70 -4.70 7.96
CA LYS A 148 12.61 -5.41 9.25
C LYS A 148 11.19 -5.37 9.82
N VAL A 149 10.51 -4.24 9.73
CA VAL A 149 9.12 -4.10 10.23
C VAL A 149 8.15 -4.83 9.30
N ILE A 150 8.31 -4.67 7.99
CA ILE A 150 7.52 -5.39 6.99
C ILE A 150 7.62 -6.90 7.25
N TYR A 151 8.83 -7.44 7.36
CA TYR A 151 9.07 -8.85 7.62
C TYR A 151 8.40 -9.33 8.92
N ARG A 152 8.49 -8.54 10.01
CA ARG A 152 7.85 -8.83 11.30
C ARG A 152 6.34 -9.00 11.17
N LEU A 153 5.68 -8.18 10.35
CA LEU A 153 4.21 -8.18 10.18
C LEU A 153 3.73 -9.09 9.04
N GLN A 154 4.60 -9.42 8.10
CA GLN A 154 4.36 -10.33 6.97
C GLN A 154 4.47 -11.81 7.35
N ARG A 155 5.44 -12.16 8.20
CA ARG A 155 5.76 -13.55 8.57
C ARG A 155 4.59 -14.32 9.23
N PRO A 156 3.76 -13.71 10.10
CA PRO A 156 2.67 -14.44 10.75
C PRO A 156 1.71 -15.13 9.77
N GLY A 157 1.55 -16.45 9.93
CA GLY A 157 0.69 -17.28 9.08
C GLY A 157 -0.72 -17.50 9.65
N THR A 158 -0.93 -17.17 10.93
CA THR A 158 -2.20 -17.35 11.63
C THR A 158 -2.66 -16.06 12.30
N GLN A 159 -3.96 -15.96 12.60
CA GLN A 159 -4.54 -14.83 13.31
C GLN A 159 -3.85 -14.56 14.66
N GLN A 160 -3.63 -15.61 15.47
CA GLN A 160 -2.97 -15.47 16.77
C GLN A 160 -1.53 -14.95 16.64
N GLN A 161 -0.76 -15.47 15.67
CA GLN A 161 0.60 -15.01 15.43
C GLN A 161 0.61 -13.54 14.98
N PHE A 162 -0.33 -13.15 14.11
CA PHE A 162 -0.41 -11.79 13.58
C PHE A 162 -0.82 -10.81 14.69
N THR A 163 -1.87 -11.12 15.44
CA THR A 163 -2.32 -10.32 16.58
C THR A 163 -1.20 -10.15 17.61
N THR A 164 -0.47 -11.22 17.93
CA THR A 164 0.68 -11.15 18.85
C THR A 164 1.77 -10.23 18.31
N ALA A 165 2.15 -10.37 17.03
CA ALA A 165 3.19 -9.56 16.41
C ALA A 165 2.81 -8.07 16.36
N LEU A 166 1.56 -7.78 15.98
CA LEU A 166 1.03 -6.42 15.88
C LEU A 166 0.89 -5.78 17.25
N VAL A 167 0.27 -6.45 18.22
CA VAL A 167 0.12 -5.93 19.60
C VAL A 167 1.50 -5.70 20.23
N LYS A 168 2.45 -6.61 20.02
CA LYS A 168 3.83 -6.41 20.46
C LYS A 168 4.45 -5.18 19.82
N PHE A 169 4.30 -5.00 18.51
CA PHE A 169 4.82 -3.82 17.81
C PHE A 169 4.22 -2.51 18.34
N LEU A 170 2.90 -2.45 18.53
CA LEU A 170 2.21 -1.27 19.08
C LEU A 170 2.58 -1.00 20.56
N SER A 171 2.90 -2.05 21.32
CA SER A 171 3.28 -1.94 22.73
C SER A 171 4.73 -1.51 22.91
N ASP A 172 5.63 -2.05 22.09
CA ASP A 172 7.05 -1.70 22.06
C ASP A 172 7.22 -0.24 21.57
N PHE A 173 6.43 0.18 20.58
CA PHE A 173 6.48 1.53 20.00
C PHE A 173 5.15 2.26 20.17
N ARG A 174 4.97 2.87 21.35
CA ARG A 174 3.71 3.51 21.72
C ARG A 174 3.44 4.76 20.90
N SER A 175 2.24 4.87 20.37
CA SER A 175 1.75 6.06 19.69
C SER A 175 0.53 6.65 20.39
N SER A 176 0.35 7.97 20.31
CA SER A 176 -0.86 8.63 20.81
C SER A 176 -2.11 8.15 20.07
N ALA A 177 -1.99 7.79 18.79
CA ALA A 177 -3.08 7.23 17.99
C ALA A 177 -3.57 5.86 18.50
N ALA A 178 -2.69 5.07 19.14
CA ALA A 178 -3.07 3.81 19.78
C ALA A 178 -3.67 3.98 21.19
N GLN A 179 -3.48 5.14 21.82
CA GLN A 179 -3.90 5.37 23.21
C GLN A 179 -5.44 5.39 23.31
N GLY A 180 -5.99 4.54 24.18
CA GLY A 180 -7.45 4.40 24.36
C GLY A 180 -8.14 3.50 23.33
N ASN A 181 -7.49 3.21 22.20
CA ASN A 181 -8.06 2.41 21.10
C ASN A 181 -7.74 0.92 21.15
N GLY A 182 -6.99 0.46 22.17
CA GLY A 182 -6.51 -0.92 22.27
C GLY A 182 -7.62 -1.98 22.24
N LEU A 183 -8.73 -1.75 22.94
CA LEU A 183 -9.88 -2.68 22.94
C LEU A 183 -10.59 -2.72 21.59
N GLN A 184 -10.71 -1.58 20.91
CA GLN A 184 -11.31 -1.50 19.57
C GLN A 184 -10.45 -2.24 18.55
N ILE A 185 -9.14 -2.00 18.55
CA ILE A 185 -8.17 -2.67 17.67
C ILE A 185 -8.19 -4.18 17.94
N PHE A 186 -8.11 -4.60 19.21
CA PHE A 186 -8.14 -6.01 19.57
C PHE A 186 -9.47 -6.68 19.19
N GLY A 187 -10.61 -6.03 19.43
CA GLY A 187 -11.92 -6.54 19.06
C GLY A 187 -12.06 -6.72 17.56
N TRP A 188 -11.61 -5.76 16.77
CA TRP A 188 -11.66 -5.82 15.31
C TRP A 188 -10.73 -6.90 14.73
N LEU A 189 -9.52 -7.06 15.27
CA LEU A 189 -8.56 -8.09 14.87
C LEU A 189 -9.04 -9.52 15.10
N ASN A 190 -9.83 -9.74 16.15
CA ASN A 190 -10.31 -11.07 16.53
C ASN A 190 -11.58 -11.50 15.78
N GLN A 191 -12.18 -10.63 14.96
CA GLN A 191 -13.26 -11.03 14.08
C GLN A 191 -12.76 -11.98 12.98
N PRO A 192 -13.55 -12.99 12.57
CA PRO A 192 -13.16 -13.93 11.52
C PRO A 192 -12.78 -13.22 10.21
N GLY A 193 -11.60 -13.51 9.68
CA GLY A 193 -11.12 -12.98 8.39
C GLY A 193 -10.45 -11.60 8.46
N ASN A 194 -10.71 -10.79 9.49
CA ASN A 194 -10.20 -9.41 9.58
C ASN A 194 -8.68 -9.33 9.77
N TRP A 195 -8.03 -10.36 10.31
CA TRP A 195 -6.58 -10.32 10.52
C TRP A 195 -5.78 -10.18 9.21
N LYS A 196 -6.31 -10.70 8.08
CA LYS A 196 -5.68 -10.52 6.76
C LYS A 196 -5.81 -9.07 6.29
N THR A 197 -6.99 -8.48 6.45
CA THR A 197 -7.25 -7.06 6.17
C THR A 197 -6.39 -6.18 7.06
N ALA A 198 -6.26 -6.50 8.35
CA ALA A 198 -5.41 -5.79 9.28
C ALA A 198 -3.93 -5.88 8.90
N ARG A 199 -3.46 -7.02 8.40
CA ARG A 199 -2.12 -7.17 7.83
C ARG A 199 -1.93 -6.29 6.61
N ASP A 200 -2.90 -6.30 5.69
CA ASP A 200 -2.86 -5.45 4.49
C ASP A 200 -2.80 -3.96 4.88
N LEU A 201 -3.62 -3.53 5.85
CA LEU A 201 -3.60 -2.16 6.41
C LEU A 201 -2.29 -1.81 7.10
N ALA A 202 -1.75 -2.71 7.91
CA ALA A 202 -0.49 -2.46 8.62
C ALA A 202 0.67 -2.27 7.64
N LEU A 203 0.72 -3.09 6.59
CA LEU A 203 1.71 -2.96 5.53
C LEU A 203 1.46 -1.71 4.67
N LEU A 204 0.20 -1.37 4.41
CA LEU A 204 -0.17 -0.13 3.72
C LEU A 204 0.28 1.09 4.52
N ALA A 205 0.02 1.13 5.83
CA ALA A 205 0.42 2.19 6.75
C ALA A 205 1.93 2.46 6.70
N ILE A 206 2.74 1.40 6.69
CA ILE A 206 4.20 1.49 6.56
C ILE A 206 4.57 2.00 5.16
N ALA A 207 3.96 1.44 4.11
CA ALA A 207 4.26 1.81 2.73
C ALA A 207 3.95 3.28 2.42
N THR A 208 2.87 3.82 3.00
CA THR A 208 2.41 5.20 2.80
C THR A 208 2.88 6.15 3.89
N TYR A 209 3.75 5.72 4.81
CA TYR A 209 4.24 6.57 5.90
C TYR A 209 4.90 7.86 5.39
N GLN A 210 4.39 9.01 5.81
CA GLN A 210 5.01 10.30 5.54
C GLN A 210 5.53 10.88 6.85
N SER A 211 6.83 11.12 6.92
CA SER A 211 7.39 11.83 8.07
C SER A 211 6.88 13.26 8.12
N LYS A 212 6.71 13.75 9.34
CA LYS A 212 6.32 15.15 9.58
C LYS A 212 7.54 16.06 9.72
N SER A 213 8.71 15.51 10.08
CA SER A 213 9.95 16.26 10.26
C SER A 213 10.73 16.44 8.96
N LYS A 214 11.37 17.59 8.76
CA LYS A 214 12.10 17.91 7.52
C LYS A 214 13.31 16.99 7.31
N GLU A 215 14.07 16.73 8.37
CA GLU A 215 15.24 15.85 8.36
C GLU A 215 14.88 14.41 7.98
N GLU A 216 13.78 13.88 8.52
CA GLU A 216 13.30 12.54 8.18
C GLU A 216 12.72 12.48 6.76
N LYS A 217 12.15 13.58 6.24
CA LYS A 217 11.69 13.65 4.84
C LYS A 217 12.84 13.55 3.85
N GLU A 218 13.95 14.24 4.12
CA GLU A 218 15.14 14.22 3.27
C GLU A 218 15.72 12.80 3.20
N MET A 219 15.93 12.14 4.35
CA MET A 219 16.40 10.75 4.41
C MET A 219 15.48 9.75 3.67
N ILE A 220 14.16 9.86 3.86
CA ILE A 220 13.19 8.98 3.17
C ILE A 220 13.23 9.22 1.66
N SER A 221 13.40 10.46 1.22
CA SER A 221 13.39 10.80 -0.20
C SER A 221 14.61 10.22 -0.94
N GLU A 222 15.78 10.28 -0.33
CA GLU A 222 17.05 9.78 -0.90
C GLU A 222 17.01 8.26 -1.08
N THR A 223 16.53 7.51 -0.06
CA THR A 223 16.43 6.05 -0.14
C THR A 223 15.40 5.59 -1.19
N LEU A 224 14.25 6.27 -1.28
CA LEU A 224 13.21 5.92 -2.27
C LEU A 224 13.69 6.13 -3.71
N THR A 225 14.52 7.14 -3.96
CA THR A 225 15.14 7.34 -5.27
C THR A 225 16.15 6.25 -5.61
N GLU A 226 17.00 5.85 -4.66
CA GLU A 226 18.01 4.81 -4.87
C GLU A 226 17.40 3.41 -5.09
N GLU A 227 16.38 3.02 -4.32
CA GLU A 227 15.68 1.75 -4.51
C GLU A 227 15.03 1.65 -5.89
N THR A 228 14.49 2.75 -6.40
CA THR A 228 13.84 2.77 -7.72
C THR A 228 14.84 2.81 -8.88
N ALA A 229 16.01 3.42 -8.67
CA ALA A 229 17.09 3.45 -9.64
C ALA A 229 17.76 2.08 -9.80
N ASN A 230 17.87 1.29 -8.71
CA ASN A 230 18.49 -0.04 -8.74
C ASN A 230 17.61 -1.15 -9.36
N ILE A 231 16.37 -0.84 -9.73
CA ILE A 231 15.42 -1.78 -10.36
C ILE A 231 15.17 -1.43 -11.84
N LEU A 232 15.69 -0.29 -12.31
CA LEU A 232 15.66 0.15 -13.71
C LEU A 232 17.00 -0.16 -14.40
#